data_AF-A0A819F6V4-F1
#
_entry.id   AF-A0A819F6V4-F1
#
_cell.length_a   1.000
_cell.length_b   1.000
_cell.length_c   1.000
_cell.angle_alpha   90.00
_cell.angle_beta   90.00
_cell.angle_gamma   90.00
#
_symmetry.space_group_name_H-M   'P 1'
#
loop_
_entity.id
_entity.type
_entity.pdbx_description
1 polymer ?
#
loop_
_entity_poly.entity_id
_entity_poly.type
_entity_poly.pdbx_seq_one_letter_code
_entity_poly.pdbx_strand_id
1 'polypeptide(L)'
;MKVYRNISNYKECIVPLLQRLSNVEYLTLLLAINGTRSRLDHFVDGFDLEKDIVSYMPYLHQFNFHIRTIFQNATHVEINTIRESFLKYQQESIGCTVDYFNNNYGQCQIYSLPFIGNRLDFISNRFPLFDINNTFSMVTMLLLFDDVKPFENLFFARIARDLPYLKTLEMFNGLEQQEKTIVTTNNLEFTHLSTLILFDIHMDYAELFFYQSHLPRLIELAIHKDILLAIITQNQQQARDNCSKVEHLVSSEKLNDSIDAVRNFFPLAFH
;
A
#
# COMPACT_ATOMS: atom_id res chain seq x y z
N MET A 1 -8.71 22.92 -1.98
CA MET A 1 -9.70 22.05 -1.32
C MET A 1 -9.21 20.60 -1.34
N LYS A 2 -9.51 19.78 -0.32
CA LYS A 2 -9.23 18.33 -0.30
C LYS A 2 -10.53 17.52 -0.26
N VAL A 3 -10.70 16.55 -1.15
CA VAL A 3 -11.86 15.63 -1.15
C VAL A 3 -11.37 14.21 -0.94
N TYR A 4 -11.93 13.53 0.06
CA TYR A 4 -11.65 12.13 0.41
C TYR A 4 -12.93 11.31 0.37
N ARG A 5 -13.00 10.32 -0.54
CA ARG A 5 -14.20 9.49 -0.71
C ARG A 5 -13.84 8.06 -1.13
N ASN A 6 -14.61 7.10 -0.63
CA ASN A 6 -14.66 5.71 -1.10
C ASN A 6 -16.09 5.44 -1.61
N ILE A 7 -16.26 5.15 -2.89
CA ILE A 7 -17.57 5.15 -3.56
C ILE A 7 -17.68 4.06 -4.62
N SER A 8 -18.91 3.68 -4.96
CA SER A 8 -19.20 2.86 -6.14
C SER A 8 -19.59 3.68 -7.37
N ASN A 9 -20.12 4.89 -7.19
CA ASN A 9 -20.78 5.66 -8.27
C ASN A 9 -20.08 7.03 -8.50
N TYR A 10 -18.87 7.01 -9.08
CA TYR A 10 -18.09 8.22 -9.39
C TYR A 10 -18.88 9.29 -10.15
N LYS A 11 -19.53 8.91 -11.26
CA LYS A 11 -20.27 9.84 -12.13
C LYS A 11 -21.51 10.46 -11.48
N GLU A 12 -22.17 9.74 -10.58
CA GLU A 12 -23.41 10.21 -9.95
C GLU A 12 -23.13 11.04 -8.68
N CYS A 13 -22.09 10.67 -7.91
CA CYS A 13 -21.85 11.26 -6.60
C CYS A 13 -20.74 12.32 -6.59
N ILE A 14 -19.67 12.15 -7.38
CA ILE A 14 -18.49 13.01 -7.32
C ILE A 14 -18.54 14.08 -8.39
N VAL A 15 -18.81 13.69 -9.63
CA VAL A 15 -18.77 14.62 -10.76
C VAL A 15 -19.70 15.83 -10.54
N PRO A 16 -20.99 15.68 -10.16
CA PRO A 16 -21.86 16.84 -9.97
C PRO A 16 -21.43 17.73 -8.79
N LEU A 17 -20.80 17.14 -7.75
CA LEU A 17 -20.25 17.91 -6.64
C LEU A 17 -19.07 18.75 -7.10
N LEU A 18 -18.12 18.14 -7.82
CA LEU A 18 -16.93 18.83 -8.31
C LEU A 18 -17.31 19.92 -9.33
N GLN A 19 -18.23 19.66 -10.25
CA GLN A 19 -18.67 20.63 -11.25
C GLN A 19 -19.30 21.90 -10.64
N ARG A 20 -19.82 21.85 -9.41
CA ARG A 20 -20.35 23.03 -8.71
C ARG A 20 -19.26 23.92 -8.10
N LEU A 21 -18.01 23.48 -8.11
CA LEU A 21 -16.88 24.15 -7.49
C LEU A 21 -16.05 24.91 -8.54
N SER A 22 -16.73 25.60 -9.46
CA SER A 22 -16.12 26.27 -10.61
C SER A 22 -15.10 27.35 -10.25
N ASN A 23 -15.19 27.94 -9.05
CA ASN A 23 -14.30 29.00 -8.57
C ASN A 23 -13.08 28.48 -7.79
N VAL A 24 -12.83 27.17 -7.76
CA VAL A 24 -11.68 26.60 -7.05
C VAL A 24 -10.41 26.76 -7.87
N GLU A 25 -9.39 27.38 -7.28
CA GLU A 25 -8.07 27.53 -7.91
C GLU A 25 -7.12 26.37 -7.64
N TYR A 26 -7.31 25.66 -6.51
CA TYR A 26 -6.44 24.57 -6.07
C TYR A 26 -7.25 23.38 -5.59
N LEU A 27 -7.09 22.23 -6.24
CA LEU A 27 -7.80 21.00 -5.92
C LEU A 27 -6.83 19.85 -5.64
N THR A 28 -7.08 19.14 -4.54
CA THR A 28 -6.50 17.84 -4.26
C THR A 28 -7.62 16.80 -4.14
N LEU A 29 -7.63 15.83 -5.04
CA LEU A 29 -8.64 14.77 -5.10
C LEU A 29 -8.04 13.42 -4.70
N LEU A 30 -8.50 12.85 -3.60
CA LEU A 30 -8.06 11.55 -3.10
C LEU A 30 -9.27 10.61 -3.08
N LEU A 31 -9.30 9.67 -4.01
CA LEU A 31 -10.52 8.94 -4.35
C LEU A 31 -10.24 7.43 -4.48
N ALA A 32 -11.06 6.64 -3.80
CA ALA A 32 -11.15 5.21 -4.03
C ALA A 32 -12.52 4.89 -4.68
N ILE A 33 -12.48 4.24 -5.83
CA ILE A 33 -13.66 3.83 -6.60
C ILE A 33 -13.69 2.30 -6.58
N ASN A 34 -14.74 1.74 -5.98
CA ASN A 34 -14.97 0.31 -5.97
C ASN A 34 -15.99 -0.04 -7.04
N GLY A 35 -15.52 -0.62 -8.14
CA GLY A 35 -16.37 -1.12 -9.20
C GLY A 35 -17.28 -2.22 -8.68
N THR A 36 -18.59 -1.98 -8.69
CA THR A 36 -19.58 -3.02 -8.38
C THR A 36 -19.83 -3.90 -9.60
N ARG A 37 -20.24 -5.16 -9.32
CA ARG A 37 -20.55 -6.27 -10.24
C ARG A 37 -21.32 -5.98 -11.52
N SER A 38 -21.90 -4.79 -11.66
CA SER A 38 -22.94 -4.54 -12.64
C SER A 38 -22.58 -3.59 -13.78
N ARG A 39 -21.45 -2.85 -13.79
CA ARG A 39 -21.27 -1.82 -14.84
C ARG A 39 -19.93 -1.09 -15.02
N LEU A 40 -18.83 -1.47 -14.36
CA LEU A 40 -17.58 -0.73 -14.51
C LEU A 40 -16.56 -1.53 -15.32
N ASP A 41 -16.77 -1.55 -16.64
CA ASP A 41 -15.73 -1.87 -17.65
C ASP A 41 -14.76 -0.68 -17.84
N HIS A 42 -14.87 0.37 -17.02
CA HIS A 42 -14.24 1.66 -17.24
C HIS A 42 -13.55 2.15 -15.96
N PHE A 43 -12.23 2.36 -16.04
CA PHE A 43 -11.46 3.06 -15.01
C PHE A 43 -11.41 4.56 -15.32
N VAL A 44 -11.22 5.39 -14.29
CA VAL A 44 -11.04 6.83 -14.50
C VAL A 44 -9.68 7.09 -15.13
N ASP A 45 -9.66 7.73 -16.29
CA ASP A 45 -8.45 8.10 -17.02
C ASP A 45 -8.31 9.63 -17.18
N GLY A 46 -7.30 10.08 -17.93
CA GLY A 46 -7.07 11.50 -18.18
C GLY A 46 -8.20 12.19 -18.96
N PHE A 47 -8.89 11.49 -19.85
CA PHE A 47 -10.03 12.02 -20.59
C PHE A 47 -11.24 12.24 -19.67
N ASP A 48 -11.50 11.31 -18.75
CA ASP A 48 -12.55 11.49 -17.75
C ASP A 48 -12.26 12.68 -16.85
N LEU A 49 -11.04 12.82 -16.33
CA LEU A 49 -10.71 13.96 -15.47
C LEU A 49 -10.85 15.29 -16.19
N GLU A 50 -10.41 15.34 -17.46
CA GLU A 50 -10.54 16.53 -18.28
C GLU A 50 -12.00 16.91 -18.50
N LYS A 51 -12.81 15.93 -18.90
CA LYS A 51 -14.23 16.11 -19.21
C LYS A 51 -15.04 16.42 -17.96
N ASP A 52 -14.85 15.67 -16.89
CA ASP A 52 -15.74 15.69 -15.73
C ASP A 52 -15.37 16.78 -14.72
N ILE A 53 -14.08 17.20 -14.67
CA ILE A 53 -13.57 18.12 -13.66
C ILE A 53 -12.96 19.36 -14.31
N VAL A 54 -11.87 19.21 -15.06
CA VAL A 54 -11.05 20.36 -15.52
C VAL A 54 -11.87 21.32 -16.38
N SER A 55 -12.68 20.80 -17.30
CA SER A 55 -13.54 21.60 -18.19
C SER A 55 -14.58 22.46 -17.46
N TYR A 56 -14.90 22.14 -16.20
CA TYR A 56 -15.90 22.85 -15.38
C TYR A 56 -15.27 23.77 -14.32
N MET A 57 -13.93 23.76 -14.19
CA MET A 57 -13.20 24.58 -13.23
C MET A 57 -12.21 25.50 -13.97
N PRO A 58 -12.68 26.56 -14.63
CA PRO A 58 -11.84 27.42 -15.46
C PRO A 58 -10.74 28.15 -14.68
N TYR A 59 -10.87 28.28 -13.35
CA TYR A 59 -9.88 28.91 -12.49
C TYR A 59 -8.88 27.92 -11.87
N LEU A 60 -8.98 26.62 -12.17
CA LEU A 60 -8.14 25.61 -11.56
C LEU A 60 -6.69 25.73 -12.06
N HIS A 61 -5.83 26.28 -11.21
CA HIS A 61 -4.40 26.47 -11.48
C HIS A 61 -3.56 25.26 -11.07
N GLN A 62 -3.99 24.54 -10.03
CA GLN A 62 -3.32 23.33 -9.59
C GLN A 62 -4.31 22.22 -9.30
N PHE A 63 -4.10 21.08 -9.94
CA PHE A 63 -4.89 19.88 -9.72
C PHE A 63 -3.98 18.70 -9.39
N ASN A 64 -4.00 18.29 -8.13
CA ASN A 64 -3.34 17.08 -7.67
C ASN A 64 -4.39 15.99 -7.44
N PHE A 65 -4.05 14.75 -7.73
CA PHE A 65 -4.95 13.63 -7.48
C PHE A 65 -4.23 12.34 -7.12
N HIS A 66 -4.95 11.45 -6.46
CA HIS A 66 -4.66 10.02 -6.35
C HIS A 66 -6.00 9.31 -6.41
N ILE A 67 -6.21 8.59 -7.51
CA ILE A 67 -7.47 7.91 -7.81
C ILE A 67 -7.15 6.43 -7.98
N ARG A 68 -7.73 5.62 -7.10
CA ARG A 68 -7.68 4.16 -7.18
C ARG A 68 -9.02 3.67 -7.67
N THR A 69 -9.03 2.88 -8.74
CA THR A 69 -10.21 2.19 -9.24
C THR A 69 -10.00 0.69 -9.12
N ILE A 70 -10.88 0.00 -8.40
CA ILE A 70 -10.96 -1.46 -8.35
C ILE A 70 -12.04 -1.90 -9.33
N PHE A 71 -11.77 -2.89 -10.16
CA PHE A 71 -12.71 -3.41 -11.15
C PHE A 71 -12.75 -4.94 -11.14
N GLN A 72 -13.88 -5.49 -11.58
CA GLN A 72 -14.13 -6.93 -11.71
C GLN A 72 -14.18 -7.30 -13.19
N ASN A 73 -13.88 -8.56 -13.51
CA ASN A 73 -13.76 -9.05 -14.89
C ASN A 73 -12.75 -8.24 -15.72
N ALA A 74 -11.65 -7.86 -15.08
CA ALA A 74 -10.57 -7.10 -15.68
C ALA A 74 -10.10 -7.72 -17.00
N THR A 75 -10.38 -7.07 -18.13
CA THR A 75 -9.60 -7.27 -19.34
C THR A 75 -8.23 -6.63 -19.15
N HIS A 76 -7.21 -7.16 -19.82
CA HIS A 76 -5.88 -6.60 -19.73
C HIS A 76 -5.87 -5.18 -20.35
N VAL A 77 -5.76 -4.18 -19.49
CA VAL A 77 -5.52 -2.78 -19.81
C VAL A 77 -4.02 -2.55 -19.95
N GLU A 78 -3.61 -2.03 -21.09
CA GLU A 78 -2.25 -1.57 -21.32
C GLU A 78 -2.00 -0.23 -20.63
N ILE A 79 -0.96 -0.17 -19.80
CA ILE A 79 -0.60 1.03 -19.02
C ILE A 79 -0.29 2.25 -19.91
N ASN A 80 0.22 2.02 -21.13
CA ASN A 80 0.54 3.10 -22.07
C ASN A 80 -0.72 3.82 -22.53
N THR A 81 -1.81 3.09 -22.80
CA THR A 81 -3.12 3.68 -23.12
C THR A 81 -3.59 4.62 -22.03
N ILE A 82 -3.38 4.25 -20.76
CA ILE A 82 -3.72 5.12 -19.62
C ILE A 82 -2.87 6.38 -19.63
N ARG A 83 -1.54 6.26 -19.79
CA ARG A 83 -0.64 7.41 -19.82
C ARG A 83 -0.93 8.36 -20.98
N GLU A 84 -1.25 7.82 -22.16
CA GLU A 84 -1.58 8.58 -23.35
C GLU A 84 -2.88 9.39 -23.20
N SER A 85 -3.79 8.99 -22.32
CA SER A 85 -5.02 9.76 -22.03
C SER A 85 -4.76 11.12 -21.35
N PHE A 86 -3.59 11.32 -20.73
CA PHE A 86 -3.23 12.55 -20.00
C PHE A 86 -2.61 13.61 -20.92
N LEU A 87 -3.22 13.90 -22.07
CA LEU A 87 -2.66 14.79 -23.11
C LEU A 87 -2.38 16.23 -22.63
N LYS A 88 -3.15 16.73 -21.65
CA LYS A 88 -3.01 18.10 -21.11
C LYS A 88 -2.08 18.20 -19.91
N TYR A 89 -1.65 17.07 -19.38
CA TYR A 89 -0.71 17.02 -18.27
C TYR A 89 0.70 16.83 -18.84
N GLN A 90 1.70 17.39 -18.18
CA GLN A 90 3.08 16.98 -18.46
C GLN A 90 3.17 15.50 -18.08
N GLN A 91 3.40 14.60 -19.03
CA GLN A 91 3.31 13.16 -18.80
C GLN A 91 4.21 12.68 -17.64
N GLU A 92 5.36 13.33 -17.44
CA GLU A 92 6.28 13.08 -16.33
C GLU A 92 5.71 13.42 -14.93
N SER A 93 4.63 14.20 -14.87
CA SER A 93 3.95 14.57 -13.63
C SER A 93 2.84 13.58 -13.21
N ILE A 94 2.60 12.52 -14.00
CA ILE A 94 1.55 11.53 -13.73
C ILE A 94 2.15 10.13 -13.55
N GLY A 95 1.92 9.56 -12.37
CA GLY A 95 2.16 8.15 -12.09
C GLY A 95 0.91 7.31 -12.37
N CYS A 96 1.12 6.09 -12.87
CA CYS A 96 0.05 5.14 -13.09
C CYS A 96 0.54 3.71 -12.83
N THR A 97 -0.33 2.86 -12.29
CA THR A 97 -0.12 1.41 -12.16
C THR A 97 -1.39 0.65 -12.48
N VAL A 98 -1.22 -0.57 -13.00
CA VAL A 98 -2.32 -1.51 -13.18
C VAL A 98 -1.91 -2.88 -12.66
N ASP A 99 -2.73 -3.39 -11.75
CA ASP A 99 -2.53 -4.66 -11.06
C ASP A 99 -3.70 -5.60 -11.35
N TYR A 100 -3.43 -6.89 -11.38
CA TYR A 100 -4.39 -7.96 -11.62
C TYR A 100 -4.23 -9.01 -10.55
N PHE A 101 -5.34 -9.39 -9.93
CA PHE A 101 -5.44 -10.29 -8.80
C PHE A 101 -6.29 -11.52 -9.18
N ASN A 102 -6.35 -12.55 -8.32
CA ASN A 102 -7.23 -13.69 -8.59
C ASN A 102 -8.70 -13.27 -8.63
N ASN A 103 -9.57 -14.21 -9.05
CA ASN A 103 -11.02 -13.99 -9.18
C ASN A 103 -11.39 -12.87 -10.17
N ASN A 104 -10.52 -12.61 -11.14
CA ASN A 104 -10.67 -11.59 -12.18
C ASN A 104 -10.84 -10.16 -11.64
N TYR A 105 -10.21 -9.85 -10.51
CA TYR A 105 -10.14 -8.48 -10.02
C TYR A 105 -8.92 -7.75 -10.58
N GLY A 106 -9.09 -6.46 -10.84
CA GLY A 106 -8.00 -5.58 -11.22
C GLY A 106 -8.07 -4.28 -10.44
N GLN A 107 -6.93 -3.60 -10.40
CA GLN A 107 -6.82 -2.26 -9.84
C GLN A 107 -6.04 -1.37 -10.78
N CYS A 108 -6.53 -0.15 -10.98
CA CYS A 108 -5.83 0.93 -11.64
C CYS A 108 -5.60 2.03 -10.61
N GLN A 109 -4.37 2.52 -10.52
CA GLN A 109 -4.04 3.73 -9.77
C GLN A 109 -3.50 4.77 -10.73
N ILE A 110 -4.02 5.99 -10.63
CA ILE A 110 -3.46 7.17 -11.28
C ILE A 110 -3.22 8.24 -10.21
N TYR A 111 -2.09 8.93 -10.29
CA TYR A 111 -1.72 9.90 -9.26
C TYR A 111 -0.77 10.97 -9.80
N SER A 112 -0.83 12.15 -9.20
CA SER A 112 0.11 13.24 -9.47
C SER A 112 1.46 12.97 -8.80
N LEU A 113 2.52 13.46 -9.43
CA LEU A 113 3.89 13.44 -8.96
C LEU A 113 4.36 14.87 -8.67
N PRO A 114 5.09 15.12 -7.55
CA PRO A 114 5.37 14.19 -6.46
C PRO A 114 4.07 13.73 -5.75
N PHE A 115 4.10 12.52 -5.20
CA PHE A 115 2.92 11.91 -4.57
C PHE A 115 2.50 12.71 -3.33
N ILE A 116 1.24 13.12 -3.31
CA ILE A 116 0.67 13.99 -2.27
C ILE A 116 -0.08 13.22 -1.17
N GLY A 117 -0.29 11.92 -1.35
CA GLY A 117 -0.96 11.07 -0.37
C GLY A 117 -0.02 10.60 0.73
N ASN A 118 -0.59 10.25 1.88
CA ASN A 118 0.15 9.62 2.98
C ASN A 118 -0.03 8.10 3.05
N ARG A 119 -0.85 7.53 2.16
CA ARG A 119 -1.27 6.14 2.17
C ARG A 119 -1.25 5.57 0.76
N LEU A 120 -0.63 4.40 0.62
CA LEU A 120 -0.65 3.58 -0.58
C LEU A 120 -1.28 2.23 -0.23
N ASP A 121 -2.32 1.85 -0.98
CA ASP A 121 -3.11 0.66 -0.69
C ASP A 121 -3.10 -0.32 -1.84
N PHE A 122 -3.11 -1.62 -1.50
CA PHE A 122 -3.13 -2.74 -2.44
C PHE A 122 -2.01 -2.64 -3.47
N ILE A 123 -0.79 -2.51 -2.95
CA ILE A 123 0.42 -2.39 -3.75
C ILE A 123 0.97 -3.79 -4.02
N SER A 124 1.17 -4.11 -5.31
CA SER A 124 1.80 -5.36 -5.76
C SER A 124 3.28 -5.13 -6.11
N ASN A 125 3.99 -6.21 -6.45
CA ASN A 125 5.38 -6.13 -6.97
C ASN A 125 5.53 -5.23 -8.22
N ARG A 126 4.44 -4.95 -8.95
CA ARG A 126 4.47 -4.14 -10.17
C ARG A 126 4.48 -2.65 -9.90
N PHE A 127 4.26 -2.23 -8.65
CA PHE A 127 4.23 -0.81 -8.33
C PHE A 127 5.62 -0.20 -8.52
N PRO A 128 5.74 0.93 -9.25
CA PRO A 128 7.01 1.50 -9.61
C PRO A 128 7.61 2.28 -8.43
N LEU A 129 8.27 1.56 -7.53
CA LEU A 129 9.20 2.12 -6.56
C LEU A 129 10.58 2.25 -7.24
N PHE A 130 10.71 3.25 -8.12
CA PHE A 130 11.91 3.42 -8.95
C PHE A 130 12.46 4.85 -9.01
N ASP A 131 11.84 5.84 -8.36
CA ASP A 131 12.26 7.22 -8.55
C ASP A 131 13.00 7.79 -7.32
N ILE A 132 14.26 8.15 -7.57
CA ILE A 132 15.28 8.64 -6.63
C ILE A 132 14.94 10.07 -6.14
N ASN A 133 13.90 10.70 -6.69
CA ASN A 133 13.51 12.08 -6.42
C ASN A 133 12.55 12.28 -5.22
N ASN A 134 12.55 11.37 -4.23
CA ASN A 134 11.67 11.47 -3.05
C ASN A 134 10.17 11.57 -3.39
N THR A 135 9.77 10.94 -4.49
CA THR A 135 8.41 11.00 -5.04
C THR A 135 7.34 10.59 -4.04
N PHE A 136 7.65 9.65 -3.14
CA PHE A 136 6.71 9.11 -2.15
C PHE A 136 7.06 9.50 -0.71
N SER A 137 7.82 10.58 -0.51
CA SER A 137 8.30 11.02 0.81
C SER A 137 7.19 11.29 1.84
N MET A 138 5.96 11.53 1.41
CA MET A 138 4.81 11.76 2.30
C MET A 138 4.13 10.45 2.76
N VAL A 139 4.46 9.31 2.17
CA VAL A 139 3.82 8.03 2.47
C VAL A 139 4.28 7.52 3.83
N THR A 140 3.31 7.36 4.74
CA THR A 140 3.53 6.81 6.08
C THR A 140 2.81 5.49 6.30
N MET A 141 1.90 5.10 5.41
CA MET A 141 1.13 3.86 5.50
C MET A 141 1.15 3.12 4.16
N LEU A 142 1.51 1.85 4.20
CA LEU A 142 1.57 0.97 3.03
C LEU A 142 0.79 -0.32 3.32
N LEU A 143 -0.14 -0.64 2.42
CA LEU A 143 -0.83 -1.93 2.38
C LEU A 143 -0.40 -2.69 1.13
N LEU A 144 0.29 -3.80 1.34
CA LEU A 144 0.75 -4.73 0.31
C LEU A 144 -0.25 -5.86 0.10
N PHE A 145 -0.60 -6.13 -1.16
CA PHE A 145 -1.48 -7.24 -1.53
C PHE A 145 -1.09 -7.78 -2.90
N ASP A 146 -0.79 -9.07 -2.97
CA ASP A 146 -0.61 -9.81 -4.22
C ASP A 146 -0.94 -11.29 -3.96
N ASP A 147 -2.04 -11.77 -4.52
CA ASP A 147 -2.48 -13.16 -4.40
C ASP A 147 -2.12 -13.99 -5.64
N VAL A 148 -1.43 -13.41 -6.61
CA VAL A 148 -1.01 -14.06 -7.86
C VAL A 148 0.49 -14.32 -7.85
N LYS A 149 1.29 -13.42 -7.27
CA LYS A 149 2.75 -13.55 -7.20
C LYS A 149 3.28 -13.32 -5.77
N PRO A 150 4.32 -14.07 -5.36
CA PRO A 150 5.02 -13.78 -4.12
C PRO A 150 5.79 -12.45 -4.21
N PHE A 151 5.96 -11.75 -3.09
CA PHE A 151 6.79 -10.54 -3.03
C PHE A 151 8.28 -10.87 -3.09
N GLU A 152 9.01 -10.16 -3.94
CA GLU A 152 10.46 -10.33 -4.10
C GLU A 152 11.21 -9.65 -2.93
N ASN A 153 12.34 -10.21 -2.49
CA ASN A 153 13.17 -9.56 -1.46
C ASN A 153 13.65 -8.17 -1.87
N LEU A 154 13.97 -7.99 -3.16
CA LEU A 154 14.36 -6.71 -3.72
C LEU A 154 13.22 -5.68 -3.64
N PHE A 155 11.96 -6.11 -3.65
CA PHE A 155 10.82 -5.22 -3.47
C PHE A 155 10.80 -4.60 -2.07
N PHE A 156 11.04 -5.37 -1.02
CA PHE A 156 11.16 -4.85 0.35
C PHE A 156 12.34 -3.89 0.51
N ALA A 157 13.46 -4.15 -0.16
CA ALA A 157 14.60 -3.24 -0.18
C ALA A 157 14.26 -1.90 -0.83
N ARG A 158 13.45 -1.91 -1.90
CA ARG A 158 12.93 -0.69 -2.53
C ARG A 158 11.98 0.06 -1.60
N ILE A 159 11.09 -0.64 -0.89
CA ILE A 159 10.19 -0.02 0.10
C ILE A 159 11.01 0.70 1.18
N ALA A 160 11.97 0.02 1.79
CA ALA A 160 12.81 0.59 2.85
C ALA A 160 13.56 1.85 2.39
N ARG A 161 14.05 1.85 1.13
CA ARG A 161 14.76 2.97 0.54
C ARG A 161 13.84 4.14 0.14
N ASP A 162 12.74 3.84 -0.56
CA ASP A 162 11.92 4.84 -1.23
C ASP A 162 10.80 5.40 -0.32
N LEU A 163 10.47 4.68 0.77
CA LEU A 163 9.50 5.09 1.79
C LEU A 163 10.17 5.26 3.16
N PRO A 164 11.15 6.17 3.31
CA PRO A 164 11.96 6.27 4.53
C PRO A 164 11.13 6.60 5.78
N TYR A 165 9.97 7.25 5.63
CA TYR A 165 9.09 7.64 6.73
C TYR A 165 7.91 6.68 6.95
N LEU A 166 7.98 5.46 6.41
CA LEU A 166 6.94 4.45 6.60
C LEU A 166 6.75 4.13 8.08
N LYS A 167 5.53 4.31 8.58
CA LYS A 167 5.14 4.04 9.98
C LYS A 167 4.30 2.78 10.12
N THR A 168 3.47 2.49 9.12
CA THR A 168 2.57 1.33 9.13
C THR A 168 2.75 0.51 7.87
N LEU A 169 3.03 -0.78 8.04
CA LEU A 169 3.09 -1.75 6.97
C LEU A 169 2.09 -2.87 7.26
N GLU A 170 1.16 -3.05 6.35
CA GLU A 170 0.21 -4.16 6.36
C GLU A 170 0.44 -5.01 5.11
N MET A 171 0.45 -6.33 5.26
CA MET A 171 0.77 -7.23 4.16
C MET A 171 -0.15 -8.45 4.16
N PHE A 172 -0.59 -8.81 2.94
CA PHE A 172 -1.35 -10.01 2.64
C PHE A 172 -0.72 -10.70 1.43
N ASN A 173 -0.11 -11.86 1.66
CA ASN A 173 0.46 -12.69 0.60
C ASN A 173 0.69 -14.11 1.14
N GLY A 174 -0.19 -15.03 0.79
CA GLY A 174 -0.09 -16.43 1.21
C GLY A 174 0.90 -17.29 0.40
N LEU A 175 1.60 -16.70 -0.58
CA LEU A 175 2.48 -17.43 -1.49
C LEU A 175 3.91 -17.49 -0.94
N GLU A 176 4.53 -18.68 -1.05
CA GLU A 176 5.94 -18.89 -0.71
C GLU A 176 6.87 -18.03 -1.58
N GLN A 177 7.89 -17.43 -0.97
CA GLN A 177 8.89 -16.66 -1.69
C GLN A 177 9.77 -17.59 -2.54
N GLN A 178 9.81 -17.33 -3.86
CA GLN A 178 10.58 -18.14 -4.80
C GLN A 178 12.10 -17.98 -4.63
N GLU A 179 12.56 -16.79 -4.29
CA GLU A 179 13.97 -16.49 -4.06
C GLU A 179 14.21 -16.18 -2.58
N LYS A 180 14.62 -17.21 -1.83
CA LYS A 180 15.08 -17.05 -0.43
C LYS A 180 16.52 -16.52 -0.34
N THR A 181 17.12 -16.20 -1.48
CA THR A 181 18.51 -15.79 -1.59
C THR A 181 18.72 -14.56 -0.71
N ILE A 182 19.56 -14.78 0.30
CA ILE A 182 20.07 -13.77 1.23
C ILE A 182 20.66 -12.68 0.35
N VAL A 183 19.92 -11.58 0.13
CA VAL A 183 20.54 -10.31 -0.20
C VAL A 183 21.53 -10.13 0.94
N THR A 184 22.81 -10.25 0.61
CA THR A 184 23.95 -10.13 1.53
C THR A 184 23.60 -9.19 2.67
N THR A 185 23.31 -9.80 3.84
CA THR A 185 23.46 -9.26 5.18
C THR A 185 23.64 -7.73 5.24
N ASN A 186 22.57 -6.99 5.58
CA ASN A 186 22.57 -5.86 6.54
C ASN A 186 21.64 -4.65 6.25
N ASN A 187 20.90 -4.55 5.14
CA ASN A 187 20.32 -3.24 4.74
C ASN A 187 18.78 -3.13 4.68
N LEU A 188 18.00 -4.11 5.13
CA LEU A 188 16.55 -3.91 5.30
C LEU A 188 16.28 -3.18 6.62
N GLU A 189 16.44 -1.86 6.61
CA GLU A 189 16.14 -1.02 7.75
C GLU A 189 14.82 -0.28 7.55
N PHE A 190 13.87 -0.51 8.45
CA PHE A 190 12.64 0.25 8.52
C PHE A 190 12.67 1.17 9.76
N THR A 191 13.48 2.23 9.67
CA THR A 191 13.82 3.11 10.81
C THR A 191 12.60 3.69 11.52
N HIS A 192 11.51 3.93 10.80
CA HIS A 192 10.30 4.59 11.30
C HIS A 192 9.09 3.67 11.46
N LEU A 193 9.21 2.39 11.10
CA LEU A 193 8.09 1.46 11.14
C LEU A 193 7.71 1.14 12.59
N SER A 194 6.50 1.54 12.97
CA SER A 194 5.96 1.35 14.31
C SER A 194 4.84 0.33 14.38
N THR A 195 4.15 0.08 13.26
CA THR A 195 3.03 -0.86 13.19
C THR A 195 3.27 -1.84 12.04
N LEU A 196 3.28 -3.15 12.36
CA LEU A 196 3.43 -4.23 11.39
C LEU A 196 2.25 -5.21 11.51
N ILE A 197 1.55 -5.45 10.39
CA ILE A 197 0.35 -6.29 10.33
C ILE A 197 0.56 -7.43 9.33
N LEU A 198 0.54 -8.68 9.83
CA LEU A 198 0.93 -9.92 9.15
C LEU A 198 -0.07 -11.06 9.43
N PHE A 199 -1.36 -10.90 9.08
CA PHE A 199 -2.38 -11.91 9.34
C PHE A 199 -2.42 -13.04 8.31
N ASP A 200 -2.51 -12.71 7.01
CA ASP A 200 -2.63 -13.72 5.95
C ASP A 200 -1.36 -13.74 5.09
N ILE A 201 -0.27 -14.20 5.69
CA ILE A 201 1.06 -14.19 5.09
C ILE A 201 1.69 -15.58 5.09
N HIS A 202 2.55 -15.86 4.12
CA HIS A 202 3.46 -16.99 4.19
C HIS A 202 4.56 -16.76 5.24
N MET A 203 5.08 -17.84 5.86
CA MET A 203 6.08 -17.77 6.91
C MET A 203 7.36 -17.04 6.48
N ASP A 204 7.78 -17.17 5.21
CA ASP A 204 9.01 -16.53 4.71
C ASP A 204 9.02 -15.01 4.95
N TYR A 205 7.87 -14.35 4.81
CA TYR A 205 7.79 -12.90 5.04
C TYR A 205 7.93 -12.54 6.52
N ALA A 206 7.41 -13.39 7.42
CA ALA A 206 7.67 -13.22 8.84
C ALA A 206 9.17 -13.37 9.12
N GLU A 207 9.83 -14.38 8.55
CA GLU A 207 11.27 -14.56 8.68
C GLU A 207 12.07 -13.35 8.15
N LEU A 208 11.65 -12.75 7.04
CA LEU A 208 12.23 -11.52 6.52
C LEU A 208 12.17 -10.38 7.55
N PHE A 209 11.00 -10.11 8.13
CA PHE A 209 10.85 -9.02 9.09
C PHE A 209 11.54 -9.31 10.43
N PHE A 210 11.42 -10.53 10.97
CA PHE A 210 11.94 -10.84 12.30
C PHE A 210 13.44 -11.19 12.31
N TYR A 211 13.98 -11.77 11.24
CA TYR A 211 15.36 -12.27 11.23
C TYR A 211 16.29 -11.52 10.27
N GLN A 212 15.75 -10.87 9.24
CA GLN A 212 16.56 -10.28 8.16
C GLN A 212 16.43 -8.75 8.07
N SER A 213 15.61 -8.13 8.91
CA SER A 213 15.38 -6.69 8.92
C SER A 213 15.70 -6.05 10.28
N HIS A 214 15.82 -4.73 10.30
CA HIS A 214 15.93 -3.94 11.52
C HIS A 214 14.69 -3.06 11.72
N LEU A 215 13.99 -3.27 12.83
CA LEU A 215 12.72 -2.63 13.17
C LEU A 215 12.83 -1.86 14.51
N PRO A 216 13.67 -0.81 14.61
CA PRO A 216 14.04 -0.19 15.90
C PRO A 216 12.88 0.51 16.63
N ARG A 217 11.74 0.69 15.97
CA ARG A 217 10.58 1.44 16.48
C ARG A 217 9.28 0.64 16.46
N LEU A 218 9.34 -0.68 16.28
CA LEU A 218 8.15 -1.53 16.29
C LEU A 218 7.47 -1.49 17.67
N ILE A 219 6.24 -1.00 17.71
CA ILE A 219 5.40 -0.85 18.92
C ILE A 219 4.16 -1.74 18.82
N GLU A 220 3.59 -1.83 17.62
CA GLU A 220 2.38 -2.60 17.36
C GLU A 220 2.69 -3.74 16.39
N LEU A 221 2.36 -4.97 16.80
CA LEU A 221 2.48 -6.16 15.98
C LEU A 221 1.15 -6.88 15.94
N ALA A 222 0.61 -7.06 14.74
CA ALA A 222 -0.54 -7.91 14.49
C ALA A 222 -0.11 -9.10 13.63
N ILE A 223 -0.33 -10.33 14.10
CA ILE A 223 0.24 -11.52 13.45
C ILE A 223 -0.59 -12.79 13.72
N HIS A 224 -0.64 -13.70 12.73
CA HIS A 224 -1.27 -15.00 12.93
C HIS A 224 -0.61 -15.79 14.07
N LYS A 225 -1.41 -16.46 14.90
CA LYS A 225 -0.94 -17.21 16.08
C LYS A 225 0.16 -18.23 15.73
N ASP A 226 -0.05 -19.04 14.69
CA ASP A 226 0.89 -20.11 14.35
C ASP A 226 2.27 -19.57 13.93
N ILE A 227 2.27 -18.48 13.17
CA ILE A 227 3.50 -17.78 12.76
C ILE A 227 4.19 -17.20 13.99
N LEU A 228 3.45 -16.52 14.88
CA LEU A 228 3.98 -15.99 16.13
C LEU A 228 4.66 -17.07 16.98
N LEU A 229 4.00 -18.21 17.17
CA LEU A 229 4.55 -19.31 17.95
C LEU A 229 5.81 -19.90 17.29
N ALA A 230 5.85 -20.00 15.97
CA ALA A 230 7.04 -20.42 15.25
C ALA A 230 8.23 -19.47 15.47
N ILE A 231 8.00 -18.15 15.41
CA ILE A 231 9.04 -17.14 15.66
C ILE A 231 9.56 -17.22 17.11
N ILE A 232 8.67 -17.30 18.09
CA ILE A 232 9.04 -17.43 19.51
C ILE A 232 9.86 -18.70 19.76
N THR A 233 9.47 -19.81 19.12
CA THR A 233 10.13 -21.11 19.30
C THR A 233 11.57 -21.11 18.77
N GLN A 234 11.82 -20.45 17.63
CA GLN A 234 13.17 -20.32 17.09
C GLN A 234 14.08 -19.44 17.96
N ASN A 235 13.50 -18.48 18.69
CA ASN A 235 14.17 -17.71 19.74
C ASN A 235 15.46 -16.99 19.29
N GLN A 236 15.48 -16.46 18.05
CA GLN A 236 16.64 -15.75 17.52
C GLN A 236 16.80 -14.36 18.15
N GLN A 237 18.05 -13.93 18.36
CA GLN A 237 18.35 -12.63 18.97
C GLN A 237 17.79 -11.45 18.16
N GLN A 238 17.93 -11.47 16.83
CA GLN A 238 17.42 -10.41 15.96
C GLN A 238 15.90 -10.21 16.11
N ALA A 239 15.14 -11.29 16.22
CA ALA A 239 13.70 -11.21 16.42
C ALA A 239 13.33 -10.62 17.79
N ARG A 240 14.09 -10.98 18.84
CA ARG A 240 13.94 -10.36 20.16
C ARG A 240 14.25 -8.87 20.12
N ASP A 241 15.31 -8.47 19.42
CA ASP A 241 15.69 -7.07 19.31
C ASP A 241 14.61 -6.25 18.58
N ASN A 242 14.12 -6.76 17.44
CA ASN A 242 13.03 -6.16 16.68
C ASN A 242 11.71 -6.08 17.47
N CYS A 243 11.44 -7.04 18.37
CA CYS A 243 10.21 -7.09 19.15
C CYS A 243 10.31 -6.46 20.55
N SER A 244 11.50 -6.01 20.97
CA SER A 244 11.79 -5.57 22.34
C SER A 244 10.94 -4.39 22.82
N LYS A 245 10.39 -3.60 21.89
CA LYS A 245 9.56 -2.41 22.15
C LYS A 245 8.07 -2.61 21.85
N VAL A 246 7.64 -3.83 21.53
CA VAL A 246 6.24 -4.09 21.19
C VAL A 246 5.37 -4.01 22.45
N GLU A 247 4.50 -3.00 22.47
CA GLU A 247 3.53 -2.71 23.54
C GLU A 247 2.12 -3.21 23.19
N HIS A 248 1.84 -3.43 21.91
CA HIS A 248 0.54 -3.89 21.45
C HIS A 248 0.71 -5.10 20.54
N LEU A 249 0.42 -6.29 21.10
CA LEU A 249 0.41 -7.55 20.36
C LEU A 249 -1.02 -7.98 20.08
N VAL A 250 -1.38 -8.08 18.80
CA VAL A 250 -2.66 -8.59 18.34
C VAL A 250 -2.45 -9.93 17.63
N SER A 251 -3.24 -10.93 18.02
CA SER A 251 -3.25 -12.22 17.34
C SER A 251 -4.65 -12.58 16.86
N SER A 252 -4.75 -13.34 15.77
CA SER A 252 -6.01 -13.83 15.21
C SER A 252 -6.79 -14.69 16.19
N GLU A 253 -6.09 -15.33 17.13
CA GLU A 253 -6.66 -16.25 18.11
C GLU A 253 -6.12 -16.01 19.53
N LYS A 254 -6.80 -16.60 20.53
CA LYS A 254 -6.35 -16.54 21.93
C LYS A 254 -5.04 -17.32 22.12
N LEU A 255 -4.11 -16.73 22.86
CA LEU A 255 -2.76 -17.26 23.15
C LEU A 255 -2.67 -18.07 24.45
N ASN A 256 -3.78 -18.63 24.93
CA ASN A 256 -3.91 -19.20 26.28
C ASN A 256 -2.85 -20.26 26.61
N ASP A 257 -2.56 -21.17 25.69
CA ASP A 257 -1.69 -22.33 25.93
C ASP A 257 -0.18 -22.00 25.87
N SER A 258 0.18 -20.76 25.49
CA SER A 258 1.58 -20.35 25.32
C SER A 258 1.85 -18.97 25.91
N ILE A 259 0.97 -18.50 26.80
CA ILE A 259 0.98 -17.12 27.29
C ILE A 259 2.30 -16.76 27.99
N ASP A 260 2.92 -17.70 28.70
CA ASP A 260 4.19 -17.45 29.39
C ASP A 260 5.36 -17.27 28.42
N ALA A 261 5.44 -18.10 27.37
CA ALA A 261 6.43 -17.96 26.32
C ALA A 261 6.26 -16.63 25.57
N VAL A 262 5.01 -16.26 25.28
CA VAL A 262 4.68 -14.98 24.64
C VAL A 262 5.04 -13.80 25.54
N ARG A 263 4.69 -13.83 26.83
CA ARG A 263 5.06 -12.78 27.80
C ARG A 263 6.56 -12.61 27.94
N ASN A 264 7.31 -13.71 27.95
CA ASN A 264 8.77 -13.66 28.02
C ASN A 264 9.41 -13.10 26.73
N PHE A 265 8.73 -13.20 25.59
CA PHE A 265 9.19 -12.66 24.32
C PHE A 265 8.76 -11.20 24.11
N PHE A 266 7.56 -10.83 24.59
CA PHE A 266 6.93 -9.51 24.46
C PHE A 266 6.63 -8.93 25.85
N PRO A 267 7.65 -8.54 26.62
CA PRO A 267 7.46 -8.13 28.02
C PRO A 267 6.56 -6.89 28.17
N LEU A 268 6.55 -5.98 27.20
CA LEU A 268 5.78 -4.74 27.27
C LEU A 268 4.31 -4.90 26.85
N ALA A 269 3.95 -5.98 26.16
CA ALA A 269 2.63 -6.13 25.53
C ALA A 269 1.49 -6.50 26.49
N PHE A 270 1.79 -6.72 27.77
CA PHE A 270 0.86 -7.25 28.77
C PHE A 270 0.73 -6.35 30.01
N HIS A 271 1.09 -5.07 29.89
CA HIS A 271 1.01 -4.06 30.94
C HIS A 271 -0.19 -3.12 30.78
#